data_AF-A0A443NCK6-F1
#
_entry.id   AF-A0A443NCK6-F1
#
_cell.length_a   1.000
_cell.length_b   1.000
_cell.length_c   1.000
_cell.angle_alpha   90.00
_cell.angle_beta   90.00
_cell.angle_gamma   90.00
#
_symmetry.space_group_name_H-M   'P 1'
#
loop_
_entity.id
_entity.type
_entity.pdbx_description
1 polymer ?
#
loop_
_entity_poly.entity_id
_entity_poly.type
_entity_poly.pdbx_seq_one_letter_code
_entity_poly.pdbx_strand_id
1 'polypeptide(L)'
;MVTRPEMGRFGVKLEGSGKRRVFAIANPLYQALVRPLHDWVMEILRRLPTDGTFNQTAPLARLRGKFDGFSFDLKAATDSLPVSVSAGVLACLVGSWPRPGRTSCVVPVFGPPIRRENRRAPSWFIPGFWDYAILGDDTVIADSAVAQSYLEIMAECEVTISAEKSLISHRGACEFAKRFMVEGLTKDLSPISLRVLWALPYCISAVSFANLGVNLQVAYRLRGASYRSYSHLGPPRSRRWRRFWLLMHSAAGISPLPVLIWLAFPEYGGMDCYQIGMVRQFIIERVQPKDFNEVEHTTTEKCLNPTTTCARVALIRVVVHLNSAATALV
;
A
#
# COMPACT_ATOMS: atom_id res chain seq x y z
N MET A 1 -30.56 -17.55 -15.71
CA MET A 1 -30.40 -16.40 -16.63
C MET A 1 -29.29 -16.73 -17.61
N VAL A 2 -29.61 -16.87 -18.90
CA VAL A 2 -28.62 -17.01 -19.97
C VAL A 2 -28.10 -15.60 -20.27
N THR A 3 -26.94 -15.24 -19.72
CA THR A 3 -26.32 -13.94 -20.00
C THR A 3 -25.82 -13.95 -21.45
N ARG A 4 -26.33 -13.03 -22.28
CA ARG A 4 -25.78 -12.81 -23.62
C ARG A 4 -24.32 -12.36 -23.47
N PRO A 5 -23.33 -13.03 -24.09
CA PRO A 5 -21.91 -12.71 -23.92
C PRO A 5 -21.53 -11.30 -24.38
N GLU A 6 -22.37 -10.68 -25.20
CA GLU A 6 -22.17 -9.33 -25.77
C GLU A 6 -22.24 -8.20 -24.74
N MET A 7 -23.01 -8.39 -23.65
CA MET A 7 -23.24 -7.36 -22.62
C MET A 7 -22.36 -7.50 -21.36
N GLY A 8 -21.44 -8.47 -21.35
CA GLY A 8 -20.66 -8.80 -20.15
C GLY A 8 -21.43 -9.66 -19.14
N ARG A 9 -20.83 -9.90 -17.97
CA ARG A 9 -21.41 -10.72 -16.89
C ARG A 9 -21.12 -10.13 -15.51
N PHE A 10 -21.96 -10.41 -14.53
CA PHE A 10 -21.60 -10.14 -13.13
C PHE A 10 -20.85 -11.32 -12.52
N GLY A 11 -19.71 -11.04 -11.92
CA GLY A 11 -18.97 -11.97 -11.07
C GLY A 11 -19.28 -11.72 -9.61
N VAL A 12 -19.25 -12.77 -8.80
CA VAL A 12 -19.36 -12.66 -7.34
C VAL A 12 -18.11 -13.27 -6.71
N LYS A 13 -17.39 -12.47 -5.92
CA LYS A 13 -16.24 -12.90 -5.15
C LYS A 13 -16.65 -13.02 -3.69
N LEU A 14 -16.48 -14.23 -3.14
CA LEU A 14 -16.62 -14.46 -1.71
C LEU A 14 -15.31 -14.02 -1.03
N GLU A 15 -15.39 -13.00 -0.20
CA GLU A 15 -14.28 -12.57 0.66
C GLU A 15 -14.38 -13.24 2.04
N GLY A 16 -13.38 -12.98 2.90
CA GLY A 16 -13.45 -13.39 4.29
C GLY A 16 -14.68 -12.80 5.02
N SER A 17 -15.07 -13.43 6.12
CA SER A 17 -16.18 -12.97 6.98
C SER A 17 -17.57 -12.94 6.31
N GLY A 18 -17.79 -13.74 5.27
CA GLY A 18 -19.10 -13.85 4.60
C GLY A 18 -19.44 -12.65 3.69
N LYS A 19 -18.51 -11.71 3.49
CA LYS A 19 -18.71 -10.56 2.59
C LYS A 19 -18.69 -11.04 1.13
N ARG A 20 -19.72 -10.67 0.37
CA ARG A 20 -19.82 -10.92 -1.07
C ARG A 20 -19.57 -9.62 -1.81
N ARG A 21 -18.55 -9.58 -2.68
CA ARG A 21 -18.35 -8.48 -3.62
C ARG A 21 -18.90 -8.89 -4.98
N VAL A 22 -19.87 -8.14 -5.48
CA VAL A 22 -20.32 -8.25 -6.87
C VAL A 22 -19.45 -7.33 -7.69
N PHE A 23 -18.94 -7.80 -8.82
CA PHE A 23 -18.16 -7.00 -9.75
C PHE A 23 -18.69 -7.22 -11.16
N ALA A 24 -18.69 -6.18 -11.98
CA ALA A 24 -19.04 -6.29 -13.39
C ALA A 24 -17.82 -6.78 -14.17
N ILE A 25 -18.02 -7.71 -15.10
CA ILE A 25 -17.03 -8.12 -16.09
C ILE A 25 -17.55 -7.59 -17.42
N ALA A 26 -17.00 -6.46 -17.83
CA ALA A 26 -17.33 -5.85 -19.11
C ALA A 26 -16.91 -6.75 -20.28
N ASN A 27 -17.53 -6.53 -21.44
CA ASN A 27 -17.13 -7.21 -22.67
C ASN A 27 -15.68 -6.80 -23.05
N PRO A 28 -14.83 -7.74 -23.49
CA PRO A 28 -13.44 -7.48 -23.86
C PRO A 28 -13.23 -6.28 -24.80
N LEU A 29 -14.17 -6.00 -25.71
CA LEU A 29 -14.09 -4.83 -26.61
C LEU A 29 -14.13 -3.51 -25.83
N TYR A 30 -15.04 -3.38 -24.86
CA TYR A 30 -15.11 -2.18 -24.01
C TYR A 30 -13.87 -2.05 -23.13
N GLN A 31 -13.37 -3.17 -22.57
CA GLN A 31 -12.13 -3.16 -21.79
C GLN A 31 -10.94 -2.69 -22.63
N ALA A 32 -10.84 -3.14 -23.88
CA ALA A 32 -9.79 -2.71 -24.81
C ALA A 32 -9.91 -1.22 -25.18
N LEU A 33 -11.12 -0.70 -25.36
CA LEU A 33 -11.36 0.72 -25.67
C LEU A 33 -11.04 1.65 -24.49
N VAL A 34 -11.33 1.23 -23.26
CA VAL A 34 -11.09 2.00 -22.04
C VAL A 34 -9.62 1.91 -21.59
N ARG A 35 -8.91 0.84 -21.97
CA ARG A 35 -7.54 0.58 -21.52
C ARG A 35 -6.55 1.73 -21.73
N PRO A 36 -6.50 2.42 -22.89
CA PRO A 36 -5.59 3.55 -23.08
C PRO A 36 -5.86 4.72 -22.13
N LEU A 37 -7.13 4.99 -21.85
CA LEU A 37 -7.52 6.02 -20.88
C LEU A 37 -7.08 5.62 -19.47
N HIS A 38 -7.28 4.36 -19.09
CA HIS A 38 -6.82 3.83 -17.81
C HIS A 38 -5.30 3.95 -17.66
N ASP A 39 -4.53 3.51 -18.65
CA ASP A 39 -3.07 3.56 -18.60
C ASP A 39 -2.56 5.01 -18.49
N TRP A 40 -3.22 5.96 -19.18
CA TRP A 40 -2.91 7.39 -19.06
C TRP A 40 -3.20 7.95 -17.67
N VAL A 41 -4.38 7.64 -17.09
CA VAL A 41 -4.73 8.06 -15.72
C VAL A 41 -3.73 7.50 -14.72
N MET A 42 -3.33 6.25 -14.87
CA MET A 42 -2.33 5.59 -14.04
C MET A 42 -0.95 6.27 -14.16
N GLU A 43 -0.58 6.79 -15.33
CA GLU A 43 0.65 7.57 -15.49
C GLU A 43 0.61 8.89 -14.70
N ILE A 44 -0.55 9.55 -14.63
CA ILE A 44 -0.74 10.76 -13.82
C ILE A 44 -0.65 10.43 -12.33
N LEU A 45 -1.37 9.38 -11.89
CA LEU A 45 -1.37 8.94 -10.49
C LEU A 45 0.03 8.57 -10.01
N ARG A 46 0.84 7.95 -10.88
CA ARG A 46 2.24 7.62 -10.59
C ARG A 46 3.10 8.84 -10.25
N ARG A 47 2.75 10.04 -10.74
CA ARG A 47 3.48 11.29 -10.44
C ARG A 47 3.11 11.88 -9.07
N LEU A 48 2.01 11.43 -8.46
CA LEU A 48 1.54 11.92 -7.17
C LEU A 48 2.19 11.12 -6.03
N PRO A 49 2.98 11.75 -5.15
CA PRO A 49 3.67 11.04 -4.07
C PRO A 49 2.74 10.71 -2.87
N THR A 50 1.53 11.24 -2.86
CA THR A 50 0.48 11.00 -1.86
C THR A 50 -0.39 9.79 -2.18
N ASP A 51 -0.26 9.25 -3.39
CA ASP A 51 -1.07 8.14 -3.86
C ASP A 51 -0.40 6.79 -3.57
N GLY A 52 -1.19 5.84 -3.07
CA GLY A 52 -0.74 4.51 -2.66
C GLY A 52 -0.83 3.44 -3.74
N THR A 53 -1.37 3.75 -4.93
CA THR A 53 -1.69 2.73 -5.96
C THR A 53 -0.48 1.90 -6.38
N PHE A 54 0.65 2.54 -6.67
CA PHE A 54 1.90 1.88 -7.06
C PHE A 54 2.75 1.47 -5.85
N ASN A 55 2.68 2.22 -4.75
CA ASN A 55 3.43 1.93 -3.54
C ASN A 55 2.60 2.28 -2.30
N GLN A 56 2.02 1.26 -1.67
CA GLN A 56 1.14 1.41 -0.51
C GLN A 56 1.87 1.97 0.73
N THR A 57 3.20 1.84 0.81
CA THR A 57 3.98 2.26 1.98
C THR A 57 4.50 3.69 1.89
N ALA A 58 4.70 4.21 0.67
CA ALA A 58 5.30 5.53 0.47
C ALA A 58 4.45 6.69 1.02
N PRO A 59 3.11 6.72 0.84
CA PRO A 59 2.28 7.76 1.43
C PRO A 59 2.32 7.76 2.95
N LEU A 60 2.23 6.59 3.59
CA LEU A 60 2.33 6.47 5.05
C LEU A 60 3.69 6.91 5.58
N ALA A 61 4.77 6.58 4.88
CA ALA A 61 6.12 6.97 5.29
C ALA A 61 6.29 8.51 5.31
N ARG A 62 5.60 9.24 4.43
CA ARG A 62 5.61 10.72 4.40
C ARG A 62 4.87 11.34 5.58
N LEU A 63 3.86 10.65 6.11
CA LEU A 63 3.04 11.13 7.21
C LEU A 63 3.64 10.82 8.60
N ARG A 64 4.81 10.15 8.65
CA ARG A 64 5.52 9.87 9.91
C ARG A 64 5.84 11.14 10.68
N GLY A 65 5.55 11.15 11.98
CA GLY A 65 5.74 12.28 12.88
C GLY A 65 4.54 13.22 12.99
N LYS A 66 3.44 12.96 12.30
CA LYS A 66 2.18 13.70 12.44
C LYS A 66 1.29 13.05 13.49
N PHE A 67 0.77 13.86 14.42
CA PHE A 67 -0.05 13.38 15.53
C PHE A 67 -1.56 13.40 15.23
N ASP A 68 -2.00 14.24 14.30
CA ASP A 68 -3.37 14.17 13.82
C ASP A 68 -3.47 13.13 12.70
N GLY A 69 -4.37 12.17 12.87
CA GLY A 69 -4.64 11.10 11.92
C GLY A 69 -6.14 10.88 11.79
N PHE A 70 -6.69 11.24 10.64
CA PHE A 70 -8.08 11.02 10.26
C PHE A 70 -8.12 10.01 9.14
N SER A 71 -8.48 8.77 9.42
CA SER A 71 -8.72 7.75 8.38
C SER A 71 -10.22 7.58 8.16
N PHE A 72 -10.67 7.84 6.92
CA PHE A 72 -12.08 7.73 6.56
C PHE A 72 -12.31 6.52 5.66
N ASP A 73 -13.31 5.71 6.01
CA ASP A 73 -13.78 4.57 5.22
C ASP A 73 -15.09 4.94 4.49
N LEU A 74 -15.07 4.87 3.17
CA LEU A 74 -16.22 5.19 2.34
C LEU A 74 -17.13 3.97 2.17
N LYS A 75 -18.43 4.14 2.36
CA LYS A 75 -19.40 3.05 2.17
C LYS A 75 -19.73 2.90 0.69
N ALA A 76 -19.23 1.84 0.06
CA ALA A 76 -19.47 1.51 -1.35
C ALA A 76 -19.12 2.69 -2.30
N ALA A 77 -17.92 3.25 -2.14
CA ALA A 77 -17.44 4.41 -2.89
C ALA A 77 -17.53 4.26 -4.42
N THR A 78 -17.19 3.08 -4.93
CA THR A 78 -17.16 2.82 -6.38
C THR A 78 -18.54 2.88 -7.02
N ASP A 79 -19.58 2.50 -6.28
CA ASP A 79 -20.94 2.34 -6.81
C ASP A 79 -21.79 3.59 -6.55
N SER A 80 -21.33 4.48 -5.67
CA SER A 80 -22.05 5.67 -5.21
C SER A 80 -21.65 6.95 -5.93
N LEU A 81 -20.60 6.94 -6.75
CA LEU A 81 -20.18 8.15 -7.45
C LEU A 81 -21.15 8.53 -8.58
N PRO A 82 -21.73 9.75 -8.55
CA PRO A 82 -22.59 10.22 -9.63
C PRO A 82 -21.81 10.34 -10.95
N VAL A 83 -22.44 9.92 -12.05
CA VAL A 83 -21.86 10.04 -13.40
C VAL A 83 -21.52 11.49 -13.74
N SER A 84 -22.32 12.45 -13.27
CA SER A 84 -22.08 13.89 -13.45
C SER A 84 -20.72 14.34 -12.89
N VAL A 85 -20.36 13.83 -11.72
CA VAL A 85 -19.11 14.16 -11.03
C VAL A 85 -17.92 13.53 -11.75
N SER A 86 -18.01 12.24 -12.08
CA SER A 86 -16.98 11.52 -12.82
C SER A 86 -16.75 12.12 -14.22
N ALA A 87 -17.81 12.48 -14.93
CA ALA A 87 -17.74 13.13 -16.24
C ALA A 87 -17.15 14.54 -16.16
N GLY A 88 -17.51 15.32 -15.13
CA GLY A 88 -16.95 16.66 -14.90
C GLY A 88 -15.44 16.62 -14.65
N VAL A 89 -14.98 15.68 -13.84
CA VAL A 89 -13.56 15.49 -13.53
C VAL A 89 -12.79 15.04 -14.78
N LEU A 90 -13.32 14.08 -15.53
CA LEU A 90 -12.73 13.63 -16.78
C LEU A 90 -12.64 14.77 -17.81
N ALA A 91 -13.69 15.60 -17.92
CA ALA A 91 -13.70 16.76 -18.80
C ALA A 91 -12.66 17.82 -18.41
N CYS A 92 -12.39 17.99 -17.11
CA CYS A 92 -11.34 18.88 -16.63
C CYS A 92 -9.94 18.34 -16.95
N LEU A 93 -9.74 17.02 -16.89
CA LEU A 93 -8.45 16.37 -17.10
C LEU A 93 -8.07 16.25 -18.57
N VAL A 94 -9.02 15.90 -19.42
CA VAL A 94 -8.83 15.73 -20.87
C VAL A 94 -8.88 17.08 -21.60
N GLY A 95 -9.38 18.13 -20.93
CA GLY A 95 -9.84 19.35 -21.58
C GLY A 95 -11.22 19.12 -22.19
N SER A 96 -12.01 20.19 -22.37
CA SER A 96 -13.40 20.13 -22.81
C SER A 96 -13.63 19.14 -23.95
N TRP A 97 -14.29 18.02 -23.66
CA TRP A 97 -14.74 17.04 -24.65
C TRP A 97 -15.62 17.75 -25.69
N PRO A 98 -15.36 17.60 -27.00
CA PRO A 98 -16.17 18.30 -27.99
C PRO A 98 -17.61 17.77 -27.93
N ARG A 99 -18.57 18.71 -27.84
CA ARG A 99 -20.00 18.39 -27.98
C ARG A 99 -20.21 17.65 -29.31
N PRO A 100 -21.04 16.59 -29.36
CA PRO A 100 -21.35 15.93 -30.62
C PRO A 100 -22.10 16.94 -31.49
N GLY A 101 -21.47 17.37 -32.59
CA GLY A 101 -22.00 18.42 -33.47
C GLY A 101 -20.96 19.28 -34.18
N ARG A 102 -19.67 19.16 -33.86
CA ARG A 102 -18.60 19.73 -34.69
C ARG A 102 -17.59 18.66 -35.07
N THR A 103 -17.62 18.30 -36.35
CA THR A 103 -16.60 17.53 -37.05
C THR A 103 -15.27 18.27 -37.01
N SER A 104 -14.38 17.84 -36.12
CA SER A 104 -12.94 17.88 -36.37
C SER A 104 -12.28 16.89 -35.41
N CYS A 105 -12.18 15.66 -35.88
CA CYS A 105 -11.27 14.65 -35.35
C CYS A 105 -9.84 15.18 -35.48
N VAL A 106 -9.29 15.68 -34.38
CA VAL A 106 -7.85 15.73 -34.17
C VAL A 106 -7.65 15.28 -32.72
N VAL A 107 -7.23 14.04 -32.56
CA VAL A 107 -6.58 13.58 -31.32
C VAL A 107 -5.16 14.14 -31.40
N PRO A 108 -4.74 15.14 -30.61
CA PRO A 108 -3.33 15.48 -30.57
C PRO A 108 -2.64 14.41 -29.72
N VAL A 109 -2.19 13.36 -30.39
CA VAL A 109 -1.08 12.52 -29.96
C VAL A 109 0.14 13.44 -29.90
N PHE A 110 0.80 13.50 -28.74
CA PHE A 110 1.97 14.34 -28.41
C PHE A 110 1.73 15.85 -28.18
N GLY A 111 1.75 16.25 -26.91
CA GLY A 111 2.24 17.56 -26.47
C GLY A 111 3.53 17.38 -25.64
N PRO A 112 4.59 18.19 -25.85
CA PRO A 112 5.87 18.08 -25.13
C PRO A 112 5.71 18.38 -23.63
N PRO A 113 6.71 18.03 -22.79
CA PRO A 113 6.63 18.25 -21.34
C PRO A 113 6.33 19.72 -21.08
N ILE A 114 5.36 19.97 -20.20
CA ILE A 114 4.91 21.29 -19.76
C ILE A 114 6.12 22.21 -19.59
N ARG A 115 6.37 23.03 -20.60
CA ARG A 115 7.48 23.98 -20.64
C ARG A 115 7.16 25.02 -19.56
N ARG A 116 8.09 25.16 -18.60
CA ARG A 116 8.06 26.19 -17.56
C ARG A 116 8.15 27.56 -18.21
N GLU A 117 7.03 28.11 -18.67
CA GLU A 117 7.01 29.48 -19.15
C GLU A 117 5.68 30.15 -18.80
N ASN A 118 5.78 31.00 -17.77
CA ASN A 118 4.96 32.18 -17.54
C ASN A 118 3.45 32.06 -17.79
N ARG A 119 2.73 31.53 -16.81
CA ARG A 119 1.37 31.99 -16.49
C ARG A 119 1.25 32.13 -14.98
N ARG A 120 0.85 33.31 -14.51
CA ARG A 120 0.32 33.49 -13.16
C ARG A 120 -0.64 32.34 -12.91
N ALA A 121 -0.32 31.50 -11.93
CA ALA A 121 -1.17 30.39 -11.60
C ALA A 121 -2.58 30.94 -11.33
N PRO A 122 -3.63 30.33 -11.90
CA PRO A 122 -4.99 30.82 -11.71
C PRO A 122 -5.29 30.91 -10.21
N SER A 123 -6.13 31.86 -9.79
CA SER A 123 -6.33 32.26 -8.38
C SER A 123 -6.75 31.12 -7.41
N TRP A 124 -7.09 29.94 -7.92
CA TRP A 124 -7.34 28.72 -7.16
C TRP A 124 -6.10 27.84 -6.90
N PHE A 125 -4.93 28.21 -7.42
CA PHE A 125 -3.68 27.52 -7.17
C PHE A 125 -3.13 27.90 -5.79
N ILE A 126 -3.66 27.23 -4.77
CA ILE A 126 -3.23 27.36 -3.39
C ILE A 126 -1.91 26.57 -3.22
N PRO A 127 -0.89 27.11 -2.53
CA PRO A 127 0.32 26.35 -2.21
C PRO A 127 -0.06 25.01 -1.54
N GLY A 128 0.39 23.90 -2.13
CA GLY A 128 -0.22 22.58 -1.91
C GLY A 128 -0.16 22.07 -0.46
N PHE A 129 -1.28 21.53 0.02
CA PHE A 129 -1.30 20.63 1.18
C PHE A 129 -0.90 19.23 0.71
N TRP A 130 0.06 18.59 1.39
CA TRP A 130 0.62 17.30 0.97
C TRP A 130 0.56 16.23 2.08
N ASP A 131 -0.02 16.58 3.23
CA ASP A 131 -0.11 15.74 4.42
C ASP A 131 -1.38 14.88 4.38
N TYR A 132 -1.57 14.18 3.26
CA TYR A 132 -2.63 13.20 3.07
C TYR A 132 -2.11 11.97 2.29
N ALA A 133 -2.80 10.85 2.45
CA ALA A 133 -2.58 9.62 1.73
C ALA A 133 -3.91 9.09 1.18
N ILE A 134 -3.92 8.61 -0.06
CA ILE A 134 -5.12 8.03 -0.69
C ILE A 134 -4.73 6.71 -1.35
N LEU A 135 -5.57 5.70 -1.22
CA LEU A 135 -5.50 4.45 -1.97
C LEU A 135 -6.92 3.96 -2.23
N GLY A 136 -7.47 4.26 -3.40
CA GLY A 136 -8.85 3.90 -3.73
C GLY A 136 -9.84 4.54 -2.74
N ASP A 137 -10.53 3.69 -1.96
CA ASP A 137 -11.47 4.07 -0.90
C ASP A 137 -10.78 4.47 0.42
N ASP A 138 -9.57 3.95 0.68
CA ASP A 138 -8.81 4.27 1.89
C ASP A 138 -8.23 5.69 1.78
N THR A 139 -8.61 6.58 2.71
CA THR A 139 -8.07 7.93 2.79
C THR A 139 -7.57 8.25 4.19
N VAL A 140 -6.40 8.87 4.29
CA VAL A 140 -5.83 9.40 5.54
C VAL A 140 -5.47 10.86 5.35
N ILE A 141 -5.92 11.70 6.29
CA ILE A 141 -5.64 13.13 6.32
C ILE A 141 -4.98 13.44 7.67
N ALA A 142 -3.86 14.16 7.66
CA ALA A 142 -3.11 14.50 8.87
C ALA A 142 -3.31 15.95 9.32
N ASP A 143 -4.51 16.50 9.08
CA ASP A 143 -4.93 17.84 9.46
C ASP A 143 -6.44 17.88 9.72
N SER A 144 -6.83 18.52 10.82
CA SER A 144 -8.22 18.55 11.29
C SER A 144 -9.12 19.46 10.46
N ALA A 145 -8.62 20.61 9.98
CA ALA A 145 -9.40 21.53 9.16
C ALA A 145 -9.66 20.94 7.78
N VAL A 146 -8.64 20.32 7.18
CA VAL A 146 -8.77 19.62 5.88
C VAL A 146 -9.74 18.43 6.00
N ALA A 147 -9.69 17.70 7.13
CA ALA A 147 -10.62 16.60 7.38
C ALA A 147 -12.09 17.07 7.49
N GLN A 148 -12.36 18.22 8.13
CA GLN A 148 -13.72 18.77 8.19
C GLN A 148 -14.24 19.15 6.81
N SER A 149 -13.44 19.87 6.01
CA SER A 149 -13.83 20.21 4.64
C SER A 149 -14.01 18.98 3.75
N TYR A 150 -13.25 17.90 3.99
CA TYR A 150 -13.45 16.63 3.30
C TYR A 150 -14.85 16.05 3.58
N LEU A 151 -15.29 16.06 4.84
CA LEU A 151 -16.61 15.56 5.23
C LEU A 151 -17.74 16.36 4.58
N GLU A 152 -17.62 17.69 4.53
CA GLU A 152 -18.60 18.57 3.87
C GLU A 152 -18.72 18.28 2.38
N ILE A 153 -17.59 18.13 1.69
CA ILE A 153 -17.55 17.82 0.25
C ILE A 153 -18.16 16.44 -0.01
N MET A 154 -17.84 15.44 0.82
CA MET A 154 -18.40 14.10 0.66
C MET A 154 -19.90 14.06 0.90
N ALA A 155 -20.42 14.88 1.83
CA ALA A 155 -21.84 15.05 2.04
C ALA A 155 -22.53 15.71 0.83
N GLU A 156 -21.91 16.73 0.22
CA GLU A 156 -22.40 17.36 -1.01
C GLU A 156 -22.44 16.36 -2.19
N CYS A 157 -21.47 15.46 -2.27
CA CYS A 157 -21.41 14.43 -3.30
C CYS A 157 -22.30 13.19 -3.04
N GLU A 158 -23.13 13.21 -1.99
CA GLU A 158 -23.98 12.08 -1.57
C GLU A 158 -23.21 10.78 -1.26
N VAL A 159 -21.90 10.88 -0.98
CA VAL A 159 -21.05 9.73 -0.64
C VAL A 159 -21.10 9.52 0.87
N THR A 160 -21.72 8.43 1.31
CA THR A 160 -21.84 8.11 2.73
C THR A 160 -20.53 7.58 3.32
N ILE A 161 -20.07 8.19 4.41
CA ILE A 161 -18.88 7.77 5.17
C ILE A 161 -19.31 6.84 6.30
N SER A 162 -18.59 5.73 6.48
CA SER A 162 -18.84 4.77 7.54
C SER A 162 -18.13 5.19 8.84
N ALA A 163 -18.84 5.88 9.73
CA ALA A 163 -18.27 6.33 11.02
C ALA A 163 -17.69 5.19 11.87
N GLU A 164 -18.31 4.00 11.84
CA GLU A 164 -17.88 2.82 12.61
C GLU A 164 -16.53 2.24 12.17
N LYS A 165 -16.11 2.53 10.95
CA LYS A 165 -14.86 2.03 10.34
C LYS A 165 -13.83 3.13 10.15
N SER A 166 -14.26 4.37 10.29
CA SER A 166 -13.37 5.52 10.27
C SER A 166 -12.67 5.63 11.62
N LEU A 167 -11.40 5.99 11.63
CA LEU A 167 -10.62 6.18 12.85
C LEU A 167 -10.17 7.63 12.91
N ILE A 168 -10.49 8.27 14.02
CA ILE A 168 -10.08 9.64 14.31
C ILE A 168 -9.17 9.59 15.54
N SER A 169 -7.92 10.03 15.37
CA SER A 169 -6.94 10.02 16.44
C SER A 169 -6.10 11.29 16.44
N HIS A 170 -5.95 11.89 17.62
CA HIS A 170 -5.01 12.99 17.89
C HIS A 170 -3.67 12.50 18.46
N ARG A 171 -3.46 11.17 18.52
CA ARG A 171 -2.21 10.54 18.97
C ARG A 171 -1.43 9.88 17.81
N GLY A 172 -1.87 10.11 16.58
CA GLY A 172 -1.26 9.63 15.35
C GLY A 172 -1.55 8.17 15.09
N ALA A 173 -2.73 7.70 15.49
CA ALA A 173 -3.22 6.38 15.09
C ALA A 173 -4.03 6.51 13.79
N CYS A 174 -3.71 5.70 12.78
CA CYS A 174 -4.49 5.62 11.55
C CYS A 174 -4.53 4.18 11.01
N GLU A 175 -5.56 3.87 10.23
CA GLU A 175 -5.56 2.71 9.35
C GLU A 175 -5.41 3.15 7.89
N PHE A 176 -4.54 2.47 7.14
CA PHE A 176 -4.41 2.66 5.69
C PHE A 176 -3.94 1.38 5.02
N ALA A 177 -4.60 0.95 3.94
CA ALA A 177 -4.20 -0.24 3.18
C ALA A 177 -4.04 -1.50 4.06
N LYS A 178 -4.90 -1.68 5.07
CA LYS A 178 -4.83 -2.74 6.11
C LYS A 178 -3.63 -2.68 7.05
N ARG A 179 -2.91 -1.56 7.08
CA ARG A 179 -1.86 -1.29 8.06
C ARG A 179 -2.42 -0.41 9.15
N PHE A 180 -2.17 -0.79 10.40
CA PHE A 180 -2.58 -0.04 11.57
C PHE A 180 -1.35 0.61 12.20
N MET A 181 -1.22 1.91 12.04
CA MET A 181 -0.07 2.69 12.50
C MET A 181 -0.43 3.45 13.77
N VAL A 182 0.49 3.56 14.74
CA VAL A 182 0.29 4.24 16.03
C VAL A 182 1.52 5.09 16.38
N GLU A 183 1.38 5.97 17.39
CA GLU A 183 2.42 6.86 17.92
C GLU A 183 3.00 7.77 16.82
N GLY A 184 2.19 8.71 16.34
CA GLY A 184 2.63 9.62 15.30
C GLY A 184 2.97 8.91 13.99
N LEU A 185 2.24 7.86 13.62
CA LEU A 185 2.44 7.08 12.40
C LEU A 185 3.83 6.40 12.30
N THR A 186 4.49 6.15 13.43
CA THR A 186 5.85 5.58 13.43
C THR A 186 5.85 4.07 13.63
N LYS A 187 5.00 3.55 14.51
CA LYS A 187 4.94 2.12 14.87
C LYS A 187 3.84 1.41 14.09
N ASP A 188 4.19 0.31 13.43
CA ASP A 188 3.24 -0.57 12.73
C ASP A 188 2.75 -1.65 13.72
N LEU A 189 1.45 -1.64 14.02
CA LEU A 189 0.73 -2.62 14.83
C LEU A 189 -0.34 -3.34 14.00
N SER A 190 -0.10 -3.51 12.70
CA SER A 190 -1.02 -4.19 11.80
C SER A 190 -1.33 -5.63 12.24
N PRO A 191 -2.62 -6.02 12.25
CA PRO A 191 -3.03 -7.35 12.68
C PRO A 191 -2.63 -8.41 11.66
N ILE A 192 -2.15 -9.56 12.15
CA ILE A 192 -1.87 -10.74 11.31
C ILE A 192 -3.14 -11.58 11.21
N SER A 193 -3.58 -11.89 9.99
CA SER A 193 -4.75 -12.74 9.80
C SER A 193 -4.53 -14.16 10.32
N LEU A 194 -5.57 -14.76 10.89
CA LEU A 194 -5.56 -16.17 11.32
C LEU A 194 -5.16 -17.12 10.18
N ARG A 195 -5.55 -16.83 8.93
CA ARG A 195 -5.16 -17.64 7.77
C ARG A 195 -3.65 -17.67 7.55
N VAL A 196 -2.98 -16.53 7.75
CA VAL A 196 -1.51 -16.47 7.69
C VAL A 196 -0.91 -17.27 8.83
N LEU A 197 -1.42 -17.11 10.06
CA LEU A 197 -0.97 -17.89 11.23
C LEU A 197 -1.11 -19.40 11.03
N TRP A 198 -2.23 -19.84 10.46
CA TRP A 198 -2.50 -21.25 10.12
C TRP A 198 -1.60 -21.78 9.01
N ALA A 199 -1.09 -20.92 8.13
CA ALA A 199 -0.17 -21.29 7.07
C ALA A 199 1.29 -21.43 7.56
N LEU A 200 1.65 -20.81 8.69
CA LEU A 200 3.01 -20.79 9.22
C LEU A 200 3.66 -22.17 9.45
N PRO A 201 2.95 -23.24 9.86
CA PRO A 201 3.54 -24.56 10.06
C PRO A 201 4.02 -25.25 8.77
N TYR A 202 3.50 -24.84 7.62
CA TYR A 202 3.79 -25.44 6.31
C TYR A 202 5.07 -24.87 5.69
N CYS A 203 5.60 -25.53 4.67
CA CYS A 203 6.86 -25.12 4.03
C CYS A 203 6.74 -23.84 3.20
N ILE A 204 5.53 -23.43 2.82
CA ILE A 204 5.27 -22.22 2.02
C ILE A 204 5.45 -20.95 2.86
N SER A 205 5.52 -21.08 4.19
CA SER A 205 5.58 -19.94 5.12
C SER A 205 6.86 -19.13 5.09
N ALA A 206 7.91 -19.56 4.38
CA ALA A 206 9.18 -18.82 4.27
C ALA A 206 8.97 -17.38 3.82
N VAL A 207 8.18 -17.19 2.75
CA VAL A 207 7.82 -15.87 2.22
C VAL A 207 7.01 -15.07 3.23
N SER A 208 6.08 -15.74 3.93
CA SER A 208 5.26 -15.10 4.96
C SER A 208 6.10 -14.60 6.13
N PHE A 209 7.07 -15.37 6.62
CA PHE A 209 7.96 -14.95 7.69
C PHE A 209 8.87 -13.79 7.27
N ALA A 210 9.40 -13.83 6.04
CA ALA A 210 10.20 -12.73 5.49
C ALA A 210 9.40 -11.42 5.44
N ASN A 211 8.17 -11.47 4.93
CA ASN A 211 7.29 -10.30 4.86
C ASN A 211 6.85 -9.77 6.23
N LEU A 212 6.73 -10.65 7.23
CA LEU A 212 6.42 -10.26 8.62
C LEU A 212 7.64 -9.67 9.35
N GLY A 213 8.85 -9.72 8.78
CA GLY A 213 10.07 -9.22 9.44
C GLY A 213 10.43 -10.00 10.71
N VAL A 214 10.07 -11.28 10.77
CA VAL A 214 10.20 -12.10 11.98
C VAL A 214 11.62 -12.67 12.09
N ASN A 215 12.19 -12.67 13.29
CA ASN A 215 13.49 -13.31 13.55
C ASN A 215 13.41 -14.83 13.38
N LEU A 216 14.52 -15.45 12.96
CA LEU A 216 14.61 -16.90 12.76
C LEU A 216 14.10 -17.69 13.99
N GLN A 217 14.48 -17.27 15.19
CA GLN A 217 14.05 -17.91 16.45
C GLN A 217 12.53 -17.86 16.67
N VAL A 218 11.90 -16.74 16.33
CA VAL A 218 10.45 -16.57 16.43
C VAL A 218 9.75 -17.43 15.37
N ALA A 219 10.32 -17.55 14.17
CA ALA A 219 9.79 -18.43 13.12
C ALA A 219 9.82 -19.92 13.54
N TYR A 220 10.88 -20.38 14.21
CA TYR A 220 10.93 -21.71 14.82
C TYR A 220 9.84 -21.89 15.87
N ARG A 221 9.63 -20.91 16.76
CA ARG A 221 8.57 -20.95 17.79
C ARG A 221 7.16 -21.00 17.17
N LEU A 222 6.88 -20.18 16.17
CA LEU A 222 5.59 -20.15 15.47
C LEU A 222 5.30 -21.46 14.73
N ARG A 223 6.34 -22.20 14.32
CA ARG A 223 6.21 -23.55 13.74
C ARG A 223 6.10 -24.68 14.79
N GLY A 224 6.20 -24.35 16.08
CA GLY A 224 6.12 -25.31 17.19
C GLY A 224 7.45 -26.03 17.49
N ALA A 225 8.59 -25.37 17.27
CA ALA A 225 9.89 -25.92 17.65
C ALA A 225 10.10 -25.90 19.17
N SER A 226 10.67 -26.98 19.70
CA SER A 226 11.19 -26.99 21.07
C SER A 226 12.48 -26.17 21.18
N TYR A 227 12.82 -25.77 22.41
CA TYR A 227 14.06 -25.06 22.76
C TYR A 227 15.32 -25.71 22.16
N ARG A 228 15.39 -27.04 22.19
CA ARG A 228 16.50 -27.83 21.63
C ARG A 228 16.69 -27.65 20.11
N SER A 229 15.62 -27.35 19.39
CA SER A 229 15.66 -27.30 17.92
C SER A 229 16.17 -25.95 17.40
N TYR A 230 15.96 -24.85 18.13
CA TYR A 230 16.39 -23.52 17.71
C TYR A 230 17.65 -23.00 18.43
N SER A 231 18.10 -23.67 19.50
CA SER A 231 19.37 -23.36 20.19
C SER A 231 20.62 -23.67 19.35
N HIS A 232 20.47 -24.35 18.21
CA HIS A 232 21.56 -24.67 17.30
C HIS A 232 21.61 -23.68 16.13
N LEU A 233 22.78 -23.06 15.92
CA LEU A 233 23.06 -22.19 14.78
C LEU A 233 23.21 -22.95 13.45
N GLY A 234 23.53 -24.25 13.52
CA GLY A 234 23.72 -25.11 12.34
C GLY A 234 22.45 -25.82 11.87
N PRO A 235 22.54 -26.56 10.74
CA PRO A 235 21.40 -27.32 10.23
C PRO A 235 20.95 -28.37 11.26
N PRO A 236 19.67 -28.38 11.63
CA PRO A 236 19.16 -29.31 12.65
C PRO A 236 19.20 -30.77 12.17
N ARG A 237 19.31 -31.69 13.12
CA ARG A 237 19.40 -33.13 12.85
C ARG A 237 18.10 -33.71 12.29
N SER A 238 16.94 -33.23 12.72
CA SER A 238 15.66 -33.78 12.25
C SER A 238 15.37 -33.35 10.81
N ARG A 239 14.87 -34.27 9.99
CA ARG A 239 14.52 -33.99 8.58
C ARG A 239 13.51 -32.85 8.45
N ARG A 240 12.50 -32.80 9.34
CA ARG A 240 11.49 -31.72 9.39
C ARG A 240 12.13 -30.35 9.58
N TRP A 241 12.97 -30.19 10.60
CA TRP A 241 13.60 -28.91 10.91
C TRP A 241 14.70 -28.55 9.92
N ARG A 242 15.35 -29.54 9.30
CA ARG A 242 16.37 -29.31 8.28
C ARG A 242 15.77 -28.68 7.03
N ARG A 243 14.61 -29.19 6.59
CA ARG A 243 13.83 -28.57 5.50
C ARG A 243 13.44 -27.14 5.85
N PHE A 244 12.99 -26.90 7.08
CA PHE A 244 12.66 -25.54 7.53
C PHE A 244 13.86 -24.60 7.48
N TRP A 245 15.00 -25.05 8.01
CA TRP A 245 16.23 -24.28 8.03
C TRP A 245 16.66 -23.87 6.62
N LEU A 246 16.63 -24.81 5.67
CA LEU A 246 16.93 -24.54 4.25
C LEU A 246 15.94 -23.52 3.65
N LEU A 247 14.65 -23.61 3.99
CA LEU A 247 13.64 -22.66 3.53
C LEU A 247 13.88 -21.25 4.08
N MET A 248 14.23 -21.11 5.35
CA MET A 248 14.50 -19.80 5.96
C MET A 248 15.75 -19.12 5.38
N HIS A 249 16.71 -19.91 4.87
CA HIS A 249 17.92 -19.42 4.22
C HIS A 249 17.84 -19.38 2.70
N SER A 250 16.68 -19.74 2.13
CA SER A 250 16.43 -19.58 0.69
C SER A 250 16.36 -18.10 0.31
N ALA A 251 16.43 -17.80 -0.98
CA ALA A 251 16.36 -16.42 -1.49
C ALA A 251 15.10 -15.64 -1.04
N ALA A 252 14.01 -16.34 -0.74
CA ALA A 252 12.75 -15.75 -0.29
C ALA A 252 12.49 -15.91 1.22
N GLY A 253 13.49 -16.40 1.96
CA GLY A 253 13.43 -16.60 3.41
C GLY A 253 13.86 -15.37 4.22
N ILE A 254 13.93 -15.54 5.53
CA ILE A 254 14.29 -14.48 6.50
C ILE A 254 15.75 -14.06 6.34
N SER A 255 16.65 -15.02 6.12
CA SER A 255 18.09 -14.82 6.10
C SER A 255 18.71 -15.47 4.86
N PRO A 256 18.48 -14.90 3.66
CA PRO A 256 18.91 -15.51 2.40
C PRO A 256 20.43 -15.66 2.35
N LEU A 257 20.88 -16.87 2.03
CA LEU A 257 22.28 -17.16 1.74
C LEU A 257 22.55 -16.96 0.24
N PRO A 258 23.80 -16.65 -0.15
CA PRO A 258 24.21 -16.69 -1.55
C PRO A 258 23.85 -18.05 -2.17
N VAL A 259 23.32 -18.07 -3.39
CA VAL A 259 22.75 -19.29 -4.01
C VAL A 259 23.74 -20.46 -4.04
N LEU A 260 24.99 -20.18 -4.39
CA LEU A 260 26.07 -21.18 -4.39
C LEU A 260 26.29 -21.79 -3.01
N ILE A 261 26.24 -20.95 -1.97
CA ILE A 261 26.38 -21.40 -0.58
C ILE A 261 25.16 -22.22 -0.16
N TRP A 262 23.96 -21.76 -0.49
CA TRP A 262 22.70 -22.42 -0.18
C TRP A 262 22.59 -23.82 -0.81
N LEU A 263 23.05 -23.99 -2.06
CA LEU A 263 23.06 -25.28 -2.76
C LEU A 263 24.04 -26.31 -2.16
N ALA A 264 25.12 -25.86 -1.52
CA ALA A 264 26.10 -26.75 -0.90
C ALA A 264 25.63 -27.34 0.45
N PHE A 265 24.58 -26.76 1.06
CA PHE A 265 23.95 -27.30 2.26
C PHE A 265 22.94 -28.41 1.91
N PRO A 266 22.76 -29.44 2.76
CA PRO A 266 23.29 -29.63 4.11
C PRO A 266 24.55 -30.52 4.20
N GLU A 267 25.04 -31.03 3.07
CA GLU A 267 26.12 -32.03 3.03
C GLU A 267 27.52 -31.41 2.96
N TYR A 268 27.60 -30.07 2.88
CA TYR A 268 28.84 -29.29 2.74
C TYR A 268 29.69 -29.70 1.54
N GLY A 269 29.09 -30.42 0.58
CA GLY A 269 29.79 -31.00 -0.55
C GLY A 269 30.45 -29.90 -1.37
N GLY A 270 31.78 -29.86 -1.32
CA GLY A 270 32.60 -28.90 -2.07
C GLY A 270 33.02 -27.64 -1.32
N MET A 271 32.76 -27.52 -0.01
CA MET A 271 33.30 -26.41 0.80
C MET A 271 34.47 -26.84 1.68
N ASP A 272 35.55 -26.06 1.62
CA ASP A 272 36.69 -26.20 2.53
C ASP A 272 36.34 -25.73 3.96
N CYS A 273 37.06 -26.23 4.96
CA CYS A 273 36.87 -25.90 6.37
C CYS A 273 36.89 -24.38 6.66
N TYR A 274 37.73 -23.62 5.95
CA TYR A 274 37.77 -22.16 6.02
C TYR A 274 36.48 -21.53 5.46
N GLN A 275 35.97 -22.04 4.34
CA GLN A 275 34.73 -21.57 3.73
C GLN A 275 33.52 -21.83 4.63
N ILE A 276 33.48 -22.99 5.30
CA ILE A 276 32.47 -23.32 6.31
C ILE A 276 32.55 -22.31 7.48
N GLY A 277 33.75 -21.98 7.94
CA GLY A 277 33.99 -20.97 8.97
C GLY A 277 33.43 -19.59 8.58
N MET A 278 33.74 -19.12 7.38
CA MET A 278 33.24 -17.84 6.85
C MET A 278 31.70 -17.82 6.77
N VAL A 279 31.08 -18.88 6.27
CA VAL A 279 29.61 -18.97 6.18
C VAL A 279 28.97 -18.97 7.56
N ARG A 280 29.57 -19.67 8.53
CA ARG A 280 29.08 -19.67 9.91
C ARG A 280 29.15 -18.28 10.53
N GLN A 281 30.26 -17.57 10.34
CA GLN A 281 30.42 -16.20 10.82
C GLN A 281 29.40 -15.26 10.16
N PHE A 282 29.19 -15.37 8.85
CA PHE A 282 28.17 -14.62 8.11
C PHE A 282 26.75 -14.85 8.62
N ILE A 283 26.39 -16.10 8.95
CA ILE A 283 25.09 -16.42 9.55
C ILE A 283 24.97 -15.79 10.94
N ILE A 284 26.03 -15.87 11.76
CA ILE A 284 26.04 -15.25 13.09
C ILE A 284 25.79 -13.75 12.98
N GLU A 285 26.53 -13.05 12.13
CA GLU A 285 26.38 -11.60 11.93
C GLU A 285 24.96 -11.19 11.51
N ARG A 286 24.26 -12.03 10.74
CA ARG A 286 22.89 -11.75 10.28
C ARG A 286 21.78 -12.18 11.23
N VAL A 287 21.99 -13.23 12.02
CA VAL A 287 21.01 -13.77 12.97
C VAL A 287 21.16 -13.14 14.35
N GLN A 288 22.31 -12.51 14.64
CA GLN A 288 22.56 -11.83 15.90
C GLN A 288 21.48 -10.77 16.17
N PRO A 289 20.89 -10.75 17.38
CA PRO A 289 19.96 -9.70 17.76
C PRO A 289 20.67 -8.35 17.69
N LYS A 290 20.09 -7.41 16.96
CA LYS A 290 20.67 -6.07 16.71
C LYS A 290 20.86 -5.26 18.00
N ASP A 291 20.09 -5.59 19.03
CA ASP A 291 20.07 -4.95 20.34
C ASP A 291 21.40 -5.05 21.12
N PHE A 292 22.36 -5.88 20.68
CA PHE A 292 23.67 -5.99 21.33
C PHE A 292 24.65 -4.86 20.98
N ASN A 293 24.40 -4.11 19.90
CA ASN A 293 25.31 -3.07 19.40
C ASN A 293 24.73 -1.65 19.52
N GLU A 294 23.63 -1.45 20.25
CA GLU A 294 23.10 -0.10 20.46
C GLU A 294 24.00 0.68 21.42
N VAL A 295 24.80 1.59 20.84
CA VAL A 295 25.34 2.73 21.57
C VAL A 295 24.16 3.64 21.90
N GLU A 296 23.95 3.94 23.18
CA GLU A 296 22.92 4.87 23.66
C GLU A 296 23.02 6.21 22.91
N HIS A 297 22.09 6.46 21.99
CA HIS A 297 21.90 7.79 21.45
C HIS A 297 21.05 8.59 22.43
N THR A 298 21.71 9.48 23.19
CA THR A 298 21.06 10.47 24.04
C THR A 298 20.16 11.38 23.20
N THR A 299 18.86 11.30 23.49
CA THR A 299 17.82 12.19 22.98
C THR A 299 18.15 13.63 23.36
N THR A 300 18.39 14.49 22.36
CA THR A 300 18.28 15.94 22.53
C THR A 300 17.06 16.42 21.76
N GLU A 301 16.10 16.89 22.55
CA GLU A 301 14.88 17.56 22.13
C GLU A 301 15.19 18.77 21.24
N LYS A 302 14.42 18.95 20.17
CA LYS A 302 14.14 20.28 19.63
C LYS A 302 12.65 20.41 19.33
N CYS A 303 11.97 21.02 20.28
CA CYS A 303 10.70 21.71 20.09
C CYS A 303 10.85 22.80 19.03
N LEU A 304 9.89 22.91 18.11
CA LEU A 304 9.64 24.13 17.36
C LEU A 304 8.13 24.30 17.20
N ASN A 305 7.65 25.42 17.73
CA ASN A 305 6.25 25.79 17.92
C ASN A 305 5.53 26.14 16.60
N PRO A 306 4.18 26.15 16.60
CA PRO A 306 3.36 26.35 15.42
C PRO A 306 2.96 27.82 15.26
N THR A 307 3.19 28.39 14.07
CA THR A 307 2.51 29.62 13.64
C THR A 307 2.36 29.58 12.13
N THR A 308 1.13 29.37 11.65
CA THR A 308 0.32 30.35 10.92
C THR A 308 -0.81 29.62 10.23
N THR A 309 -1.96 29.70 10.88
CA THR A 309 -3.31 29.54 10.35
C THR A 309 -3.52 30.55 9.23
N CYS A 310 -4.08 30.08 8.11
CA CYS A 310 -5.14 30.71 7.30
C CYS A 310 -5.01 30.35 5.81
N ALA A 311 -6.16 30.00 5.24
CA ALA A 311 -6.47 29.86 3.82
C ALA A 311 -6.01 28.57 3.12
N ARG A 312 -6.65 27.41 3.41
CA ARG A 312 -6.53 26.21 2.56
C ARG A 312 -7.79 25.32 2.55
N VAL A 313 -8.81 25.74 1.80
CA VAL A 313 -9.93 24.87 1.41
C VAL A 313 -10.15 25.06 -0.09
N ALA A 314 -9.72 24.10 -0.92
CA ALA A 314 -10.20 24.00 -2.31
C ALA A 314 -9.83 22.70 -3.04
N LEU A 315 -8.75 21.97 -2.67
CA LEU A 315 -8.15 20.97 -3.57
C LEU A 315 -8.50 19.50 -3.27
N ILE A 316 -9.53 19.24 -2.47
CA ILE A 316 -10.09 17.89 -2.26
C ILE A 316 -10.99 17.47 -3.43
N ARG A 317 -11.46 18.42 -4.25
CA ARG A 317 -12.42 18.18 -5.35
C ARG A 317 -11.86 17.45 -6.58
N VAL A 318 -10.57 17.15 -6.68
CA VAL A 318 -9.99 16.56 -7.91
C VAL A 318 -9.29 15.21 -7.69
N VAL A 319 -8.65 15.00 -6.53
CA VAL A 319 -7.83 13.80 -6.31
C VAL A 319 -8.66 12.59 -5.88
N VAL A 320 -9.74 12.81 -5.11
CA VAL A 320 -10.71 11.77 -4.74
C VAL A 320 -11.39 11.19 -5.98
N HIS A 321 -11.73 12.02 -6.96
CA HIS A 321 -12.44 11.58 -8.16
C HIS A 321 -11.56 10.85 -9.18
N LEU A 322 -10.26 11.14 -9.21
CA LEU A 322 -9.31 10.41 -10.07
C LEU A 322 -9.11 8.96 -9.61
N ASN A 323 -8.96 8.74 -8.31
CA ASN A 323 -8.70 7.39 -7.77
C ASN A 323 -9.92 6.48 -7.81
N SER A 324 -11.12 7.03 -7.61
CA SER A 324 -12.36 6.25 -7.69
C SER A 324 -12.85 6.04 -9.13
N ALA A 325 -12.58 6.95 -10.06
CA ALA A 325 -12.86 6.73 -11.49
C ALA A 325 -11.91 5.70 -12.12
N ALA A 326 -10.64 5.64 -11.66
CA ALA A 326 -9.69 4.63 -12.10
C ALA A 326 -10.05 3.20 -11.62
N THR A 327 -10.76 3.08 -10.49
CA THR A 327 -11.29 1.79 -9.99
C THR A 327 -12.61 1.38 -10.63
N ALA A 328 -13.41 2.33 -11.14
CA ALA A 328 -14.68 2.05 -11.82
C ALA A 328 -14.53 1.72 -13.32
N LEU A 329 -13.35 1.93 -13.92
CA LEU A 329 -13.04 1.61 -15.33
C LEU A 329 -12.43 0.20 -15.54
N VAL A 330 -12.53 -0.68 -14.53
CA VAL A 330 -12.17 -2.11 -14.59
C VAL A 330 -13.39 -2.95 -14.23
#